data_AF-A0A8D6Q5M9-F1
#
_entry.id   AF-A0A8D6Q5M9-F1
#
_cell.length_a   1.000
_cell.length_b   1.000
_cell.length_c   1.000
_cell.angle_alpha   90.00
_cell.angle_beta   90.00
_cell.angle_gamma   90.00
#
_symmetry.space_group_name_H-M   'P 1'
#
loop_
_entity.id
_entity.type
_entity.pdbx_description
1 polymer ?
#
loop_
_entity_poly.entity_id
_entity_poly.type
_entity_poly.pdbx_seq_one_letter_code
_entity_poly.pdbx_strand_id
1 'polypeptide(L)' 'MADAATFTDCATGKRVAVANNAQLERDYAAARGTDTRPVLLVVEGHFTLEANPDTGEMMKTLMTDQAGKFIPGKDCSH' A
#
# COMPACT_ATOMS: atom_id res chain seq x y z
N MET A 1 1.69 -16.36 -6.04
CA MET A 1 0.58 -15.39 -5.96
C MET A 1 1.25 -14.04 -5.84
N ALA A 2 1.27 -13.28 -6.94
CA ALA A 2 2.00 -12.03 -7.06
C ALA A 2 1.01 -10.86 -6.90
N ASP A 3 0.41 -10.73 -5.72
CA ASP A 3 -0.39 -9.55 -5.36
C ASP A 3 0.35 -8.78 -4.26
N ALA A 4 1.58 -8.36 -4.55
CA ALA A 4 2.27 -7.45 -3.67
C ALA A 4 1.57 -6.09 -3.74
N ALA A 5 1.04 -5.63 -2.60
CA ALA A 5 0.45 -4.30 -2.50
C ALA A 5 1.49 -3.23 -2.86
N THR A 6 1.04 -2.17 -3.52
CA THR A 6 1.92 -1.05 -3.90
C THR A 6 1.35 0.26 -3.43
N PHE A 7 2.22 1.14 -2.98
CA PHE A 7 1.89 2.47 -2.52
C PHE A 7 2.62 3.50 -3.38
N THR A 8 1.89 4.44 -3.95
CA THR A 8 2.47 5.59 -4.65
C THR A 8 2.38 6.79 -3.71
N ASP A 9 3.54 7.27 -3.28
CA ASP A 9 3.63 8.40 -2.36
C ASP A 9 3.21 9.71 -3.05
N CYS A 10 2.23 10.40 -2.48
CA CYS A 10 1.69 11.63 -3.06
C CYS A 10 2.70 12.78 -3.11
N ALA A 11 3.67 12.83 -2.19
CA ALA A 11 4.63 13.93 -2.11
C ALA A 11 5.78 13.79 -3.11
N THR A 12 6.24 12.56 -3.35
CA THR A 12 7.43 12.26 -4.16
C THR A 12 7.10 11.58 -5.48
N GLY A 13 5.87 11.07 -5.65
CA GLY A 13 5.45 10.26 -6.80
C GLY A 13 6.11 8.88 -6.87
N LYS A 14 6.90 8.49 -5.87
CA LYS A 14 7.61 7.21 -5.86
C LYS A 14 6.65 6.08 -5.51
N ARG A 15 6.76 4.99 -6.27
CA ARG A 15 6.04 3.74 -6.00
C ARG A 15 6.93 2.79 -5.21
N VAL A 16 6.38 2.22 -4.14
CA VAL A 16 7.07 1.26 -3.26
C VAL A 16 6.19 0.04 -3.03
N ALA A 17 6.83 -1.11 -2.79
CA ALA A 17 6.13 -2.29 -2.30
C ALA A 17 5.66 -2.03 -0.86
N VAL A 18 4.52 -2.61 -0.50
CA VAL A 18 3.98 -2.58 0.86
C VAL A 18 4.08 -3.99 1.42
N ALA A 19 4.51 -4.10 2.69
CA ALA A 19 4.61 -5.37 3.38
C ALA A 19 3.22 -6.01 3.46
N ASN A 20 3.15 -7.33 3.29
CA ASN A 20 1.88 -8.05 3.31
C ASN A 20 1.17 -7.84 4.64
N ASN A 21 -0.07 -7.34 4.58
CA ASN A 21 -0.87 -7.04 5.76
C ASN A 21 -2.33 -7.28 5.43
N ALA A 22 -2.84 -8.43 5.88
CA ALA A 22 -4.18 -8.88 5.57
C ALA A 22 -5.28 -7.92 6.06
N GLN A 23 -5.04 -7.15 7.14
CA GLN A 23 -6.00 -6.15 7.60
C GLN A 23 -6.05 -4.95 6.66
N LEU A 24 -4.87 -4.44 6.27
CA LEU A 24 -4.75 -3.34 5.32
C LEU A 24 -5.39 -3.68 3.96
N GLU A 25 -5.19 -4.91 3.48
CA GLU A 25 -5.78 -5.41 2.24
C GLU A 25 -7.31 -5.52 2.31
N ARG A 26 -7.85 -5.97 3.45
CA ARG A 26 -9.31 -6.00 3.68
C ARG A 26 -9.90 -4.59 3.70
N ASP A 27 -9.26 -3.67 4.40
CA ASP A 27 -9.73 -2.28 4.51
C ASP A 27 -9.64 -1.57 3.15
N TYR A 28 -8.60 -1.86 2.35
CA TYR A 28 -8.51 -1.43 0.97
C TYR A 28 -9.67 -1.97 0.12
N ALA A 29 -9.95 -3.27 0.18
CA ALA A 29 -11.03 -3.89 -0.59
C ALA A 29 -12.40 -3.29 -0.22
N ALA A 30 -12.64 -3.06 1.07
CA ALA A 30 -13.84 -2.41 1.55
C ALA A 30 -13.97 -0.96 1.05
N ALA A 31 -12.88 -0.19 1.06
CA ALA A 31 -12.89 1.20 0.60
C ALA A 31 -12.98 1.33 -0.93
N ARG A 32 -12.37 0.42 -1.68
CA ARG A 32 -12.40 0.38 -3.16
C ARG A 32 -13.79 0.00 -3.68
N GLY A 33 -14.50 -0.87 -2.97
CA GLY A 33 -15.78 -1.40 -3.41
C GLY A 33 -15.65 -2.13 -4.75
N THR A 34 -16.44 -1.73 -5.75
CA THR A 34 -16.40 -2.31 -7.11
C THR A 34 -15.56 -1.50 -8.09
N ASP A 35 -14.97 -0.38 -7.66
CA ASP A 35 -14.09 0.43 -8.53
C ASP A 35 -12.78 -0.33 -8.78
N THR A 36 -12.13 -0.05 -9.90
CA THR A 36 -10.82 -0.62 -10.22
C THR A 36 -9.66 0.32 -9.89
N ARG A 37 -9.93 1.60 -9.61
CA ARG A 37 -8.92 2.61 -9.30
C ARG A 37 -8.29 2.43 -7.91
N PRO A 38 -7.03 2.87 -7.72
CA PRO A 38 -6.41 2.94 -6.40
C PRO A 38 -7.18 3.88 -5.46
N VAL A 39 -7.09 3.63 -4.16
CA VAL A 39 -7.73 4.44 -3.11
C VAL A 39 -6.65 5.21 -2.35
N LEU A 40 -6.88 6.50 -2.09
CA LEU A 40 -5.99 7.30 -1.27
C LEU A 40 -5.88 6.71 0.14
N LEU A 41 -4.64 6.52 0.62
CA LEU A 41 -4.33 5.98 1.94
C LEU A 41 -3.44 6.99 2.69
N VAL A 42 -3.85 7.32 3.92
CA VAL A 42 -3.01 8.05 4.88
C VAL A 42 -2.60 7.08 5.98
N VAL A 43 -1.29 6.88 6.16
CA VAL A 43 -0.77 5.87 7.10
C VAL A 43 0.60 6.29 7.65
N GLU A 44 0.86 5.90 8.90
CA GLU A 44 2.21 5.93 9.47
C GLU A 44 2.92 4.62 9.19
N GLY A 45 4.19 4.70 8.80
CA GLY A 45 4.98 3.53 8.49
C GLY A 45 6.46 3.84 8.38
N HIS A 46 7.25 2.78 8.28
CA HIS A 46 8.69 2.86 8.08
C HIS A 46 9.10 1.96 6.91
N PHE A 47 10.31 2.19 6.40
CA PHE A 47 10.90 1.31 5.41
C PHE A 47 11.70 0.20 6.07
N THR A 48 11.51 -1.02 5.56
CA THR A 48 12.29 -2.20 5.89
C THR A 48 12.79 -2.88 4.61
N LEU A 49 13.58 -3.95 4.76
CA LEU A 49 13.95 -4.84 3.67
C LEU A 49 13.18 -6.15 3.84
N GLU A 50 12.42 -6.53 2.83
CA GLU A 50 11.72 -7.82 2.78
C GLU A 50 12.07 -8.58 1.51
N ALA A 51 12.07 -9.91 1.58
CA ALA A 51 12.25 -10.74 0.41
C ALA A 51 11.05 -10.59 -0.53
N ASN A 52 11.32 -10.30 -1.80
CA ASN A 52 10.30 -10.33 -2.84
C ASN A 52 9.67 -11.74 -2.90
N PRO A 53 8.33 -11.86 -2.91
CA PRO A 53 7.67 -13.17 -2.86
C PRO A 53 7.89 -14.02 -4.12
N ASP A 54 8.24 -13.41 -5.25
CA ASP A 54 8.48 -14.10 -6.52
C ASP A 54 9.96 -14.44 -6.73
N THR A 55 10.87 -13.52 -6.37
CA THR A 55 12.32 -13.69 -6.63
C THR A 55 13.16 -14.05 -5.41
N GLY A 56 12.64 -13.83 -4.20
CA GLY A 56 13.37 -13.98 -2.94
C GLY A 56 14.42 -12.90 -2.67
N GLU A 57 14.61 -11.96 -3.60
CA GLU A 57 15.58 -10.87 -3.43
C GLU A 57 15.10 -9.85 -2.39
N MET A 58 16.01 -9.41 -1.51
CA MET A 58 15.69 -8.37 -0.54
C MET A 58 15.42 -7.05 -1.24
N MET A 59 14.24 -6.49 -1.03
CA MET A 59 13.82 -5.23 -1.61
C MET A 59 13.28 -4.28 -0.54
N LYS A 60 13.36 -2.97 -0.82
CA LYS A 60 12.83 -1.94 0.07
C LYS A 60 11.29 -1.97 0.06
N THR A 61 10.72 -2.12 1.25
CA THR A 61 9.28 -2.32 1.45
C THR A 61 8.77 -1.37 2.53
N LEU A 62 7.60 -0.77 2.32
CA LEU A 62 6.89 0.04 3.30
C LEU A 62 6.11 -0.87 4.25
N MET A 63 6.41 -0.82 5.53
CA MET A 63 5.64 -1.48 6.57
C MET A 63 4.78 -0.45 7.32
N THR A 64 3.49 -0.73 7.45
CA THR A 64 2.56 0.13 8.18
C THR A 64 2.69 -0.10 9.68
N ASP A 65 2.95 0.94 10.45
CA ASP A 65 3.11 0.87 11.92
C ASP A 65 1.77 0.87 12.65
N GLN A 66 0.75 1.46 12.02
CA GLN A 66 -0.60 1.59 12.57
C GLN A 66 -1.65 1.30 11.50
N ALA A 67 -2.91 1.18 11.92
CA ALA A 67 -4.03 1.11 10.99
C ALA A 67 -4.09 2.40 10.16
N GLY A 68 -3.97 2.25 8.84
CA GLY A 68 -4.12 3.37 7.91
C GLY A 68 -5.58 3.77 7.69
N LYS A 69 -5.78 4.96 7.14
CA LYS A 69 -7.10 5.47 6.74
C LYS A 69 -7.21 5.54 5.22
N PHE A 70 -8.08 4.71 4.65
CA PHE A 70 -8.48 4.82 3.26
C PHE A 70 -9.53 5.92 3.07
N ILE A 71 -9.39 6.70 2.00
CA ILE A 71 -10.29 7.81 1.67
C ILE A 71 -10.79 7.64 0.23
N PRO A 72 -11.95 6.98 0.02
CA PRO A 72 -12.48 6.73 -1.31
C PRO A 72 -12.92 8.03 -2.00
N GLY A 73 -12.79 8.07 -3.32
CA GLY A 73 -13.16 9.22 -4.15
C GLY A 73 -12.21 10.41 -4.07
N LYS A 74 -11.11 10.31 -3.31
CA LYS A 74 -10.03 11.29 -3.25
C LYS A 74 -8.76 10.82 -3.95
N ASP A 75 -7.90 11.78 -4.29
CA ASP A 75 -6.58 11.54 -4.86
C ASP A 75 -5.54 12.48 -4.22
N CYS A 76 -4.29 12.41 -4.66
CA CYS A 76 -3.19 13.19 -4.09
C CYS A 76 -3.36 14.72 -4.21
N SER A 77 -4.30 15.19 -5.04
CA SER A 77 -4.53 16.61 -5.32
C SER A 77 -5.64 17.23 -4.45
N HIS A 78 -6.51 16.41 -3.81
CA HIS A 78 -7.75 16.88 -3.14
C HIS A 78 -8.23 16.01 -1.98
#